data_AF-A0A840L332-F1
#
_entry.id   AF-A0A840L332-F1
#
_cell.length_a   1.000
_cell.length_b   1.000
_cell.length_c   1.000
_cell.angle_alpha   90.00
_cell.angle_beta   90.00
_cell.angle_gamma   90.00
#
_symmetry.space_group_name_H-M   'P 1'
#
loop_
_entity.id
_entity.type
_entity.pdbx_description
1 polymer ?
#
loop_
_entity_poly.entity_id
_entity_poly.type
_entity_poly.pdbx_seq_one_letter_code
_entity_poly.pdbx_strand_id
1 'polypeptide(L)'
;MEPIEICFDRQLRDPDGDAGRYEAVYGSLLARLNEPDLPSGGPFIAEEIVDRAACLYATGLSLGALAHRLSDDQPFLREHVSEFSLRLNDRKALRYLSLGLLLLPNADDVASLTALVSDQVDGRLYGPDLLLKAFHPGWRLAKKYGRTPAWTSPVWTESLLPVLSAPRAAMGAALERHMARWCRLMKPYGWKPVRDFSPEAAEKRGVLESLFVDFAFEAALAVCAYDIDDSSFRDHPYYPRDLVAHYRAHIRHTRDAWRGEGVGAGVPVQAPPLPQRADLAKSKRKGLARWLELVADGDVDALEAVLDAHGKARKVADVSALACLLGEQGMGVHADLRDDETLLGQLDQLAQQRGLGEFNTPDSLAEVSGGFDLCEALLAEAEPWFLARGHRLLVLGNDDDAWAAVLVRSAYAEELRSLGQTLGIPMSTGAFTA
;
A
#
# COMPACT_ATOMS: atom_id res chain seq x y z
N MET A 1 3.09 -10.26 31.57
CA MET A 1 2.85 -10.03 30.13
C MET A 1 2.80 -11.38 29.48
N GLU A 2 1.60 -11.92 29.33
CA GLU A 2 1.36 -13.14 28.57
C GLU A 2 1.57 -12.84 27.07
N PRO A 3 2.09 -13.79 26.28
CA PRO A 3 2.24 -13.60 24.86
C PRO A 3 0.85 -13.50 24.23
N ILE A 4 0.64 -12.47 23.41
CA ILE A 4 -0.52 -12.41 22.52
C ILE A 4 -0.32 -13.53 21.50
N GLU A 5 -0.87 -14.71 21.79
CA GLU A 5 -1.15 -15.73 20.79
C GLU A 5 -2.15 -15.11 19.81
N ILE A 6 -1.66 -14.52 18.72
CA ILE A 6 -2.49 -14.25 17.54
C ILE A 6 -2.78 -15.62 16.93
N CYS A 7 -3.82 -16.25 17.47
CA CYS A 7 -4.41 -17.51 17.02
C CYS A 7 -4.87 -17.38 15.57
N PHE A 8 -3.98 -17.69 14.64
CA PHE A 8 -4.34 -18.24 13.34
C PHE A 8 -4.29 -19.78 13.35
N ASP A 9 -4.05 -20.40 14.52
CA ASP A 9 -4.16 -21.84 14.68
C ASP A 9 -5.36 -22.21 15.55
N ARG A 10 -6.14 -23.18 15.07
CA ARG A 10 -7.41 -23.76 15.54
C ARG A 10 -8.76 -23.07 15.25
N GLN A 11 -8.98 -21.76 15.37
CA GLN A 11 -10.37 -21.25 15.43
C GLN A 11 -11.06 -20.91 14.09
N LEU A 12 -10.35 -20.94 12.95
CA LEU A 12 -10.97 -20.92 11.61
C LEU A 12 -10.94 -22.29 10.92
N ARG A 13 -10.49 -23.36 11.61
CA ARG A 13 -10.92 -24.70 11.23
C ARG A 13 -12.35 -24.84 11.73
N ASP A 14 -13.29 -24.38 10.93
CA ASP A 14 -14.62 -25.00 10.94
C ASP A 14 -14.41 -26.47 10.52
N PRO A 15 -14.57 -27.45 11.42
CA PRO A 15 -14.42 -28.85 11.08
C PRO A 15 -15.48 -29.32 10.06
N ASP A 16 -16.56 -28.53 9.86
CA ASP A 16 -17.67 -28.85 8.98
C ASP A 16 -17.70 -28.01 7.69
N GLY A 17 -16.73 -27.12 7.48
CA GLY A 17 -16.47 -26.42 6.22
C GLY A 17 -17.72 -25.87 5.52
N ASP A 18 -18.16 -24.67 5.88
CA ASP A 18 -19.17 -23.92 5.09
C ASP A 18 -18.63 -23.41 3.73
N ALA A 19 -17.69 -24.14 3.11
CA ALA A 19 -17.43 -24.10 1.66
C ALA A 19 -18.73 -24.36 0.88
N GLY A 20 -19.66 -25.14 1.46
CA GLY A 20 -20.98 -25.45 0.89
C GLY A 20 -21.86 -24.23 0.61
N ARG A 21 -21.91 -23.21 1.49
CA ARG A 21 -22.66 -21.98 1.19
C ARG A 21 -22.06 -21.17 0.05
N TYR A 22 -20.72 -21.06 0.00
CA TYR A 22 -20.05 -20.36 -1.09
C TYR A 22 -20.13 -21.14 -2.41
N GLU A 23 -20.09 -22.48 -2.37
CA GLU A 23 -20.35 -23.33 -3.54
C GLU A 23 -21.80 -23.24 -4.01
N ALA A 24 -22.79 -23.18 -3.11
CA ALA A 24 -24.18 -23.00 -3.47
C ALA A 24 -24.43 -21.61 -4.11
N VAL A 25 -23.85 -20.56 -3.55
CA VAL A 25 -23.90 -19.21 -4.14
C VAL A 25 -23.20 -19.18 -5.50
N TYR A 26 -22.04 -19.83 -5.64
CA TYR A 26 -21.31 -19.91 -6.91
C TYR A 26 -22.00 -20.77 -7.98
N GLY A 27 -22.53 -21.93 -7.60
CA GLY A 27 -23.36 -22.75 -8.48
C GLY A 27 -24.60 -21.98 -8.93
N SER A 28 -25.19 -21.18 -8.06
CA SER A 28 -26.31 -20.29 -8.42
C SER A 28 -25.87 -19.12 -9.32
N LEU A 29 -24.69 -18.55 -9.11
CA LEU A 29 -24.15 -17.48 -9.93
C LEU A 29 -23.80 -18.01 -11.33
N LEU A 30 -23.04 -19.10 -11.42
CA LEU A 30 -22.75 -19.78 -12.69
C LEU A 30 -24.03 -20.21 -13.41
N ALA A 31 -25.04 -20.69 -12.69
CA ALA A 31 -26.34 -21.04 -13.28
C ALA A 31 -27.06 -19.80 -13.82
N ARG A 32 -27.06 -18.67 -13.09
CA ARG A 32 -27.63 -17.40 -13.55
C ARG A 32 -26.85 -16.80 -14.72
N LEU A 33 -25.53 -16.98 -14.75
CA LEU A 33 -24.65 -16.49 -15.80
C LEU A 33 -24.74 -17.31 -17.11
N ASN A 34 -25.29 -18.52 -17.03
CA ASN A 34 -25.67 -19.34 -18.19
C ASN A 34 -27.10 -19.04 -18.70
N GLU A 35 -27.79 -18.04 -18.13
CA GLU A 35 -29.09 -17.59 -18.65
C GLU A 35 -28.90 -16.84 -19.98
N PRO A 36 -29.63 -17.21 -21.04
CA PRO A 36 -29.40 -16.74 -22.41
C PRO A 36 -29.65 -15.24 -22.64
N ASP A 37 -30.24 -14.54 -21.66
CA ASP A 37 -30.69 -13.15 -21.77
C ASP A 37 -29.80 -12.12 -21.06
N LEU A 38 -28.66 -12.53 -20.47
CA LEU A 38 -27.68 -11.59 -19.90
C LEU A 38 -26.78 -11.01 -21.02
N PRO A 39 -26.70 -9.67 -21.17
CA PRO A 39 -25.80 -9.06 -22.13
C PRO A 39 -24.34 -9.36 -21.75
N SER A 40 -23.62 -10.09 -22.60
CA SER A 40 -22.16 -10.31 -22.56
C SER A 40 -21.55 -10.41 -21.15
N GLY A 41 -21.97 -11.42 -20.37
CA GLY A 41 -21.54 -11.59 -18.98
C GLY A 41 -20.09 -12.03 -18.78
N GLY A 42 -19.44 -12.59 -19.80
CA GLY A 42 -18.10 -13.20 -19.71
C GLY A 42 -17.06 -12.37 -18.94
N PRO A 43 -16.83 -11.09 -19.28
CA PRO A 43 -15.86 -10.24 -18.58
C PRO A 43 -16.18 -9.99 -17.11
N PHE A 44 -17.47 -9.84 -16.78
CA PHE A 44 -17.92 -9.67 -15.40
C PHE A 44 -17.65 -10.94 -14.58
N ILE A 45 -17.91 -12.12 -15.16
CA ILE A 45 -17.62 -13.41 -14.51
C ILE A 45 -16.11 -13.56 -14.28
N ALA A 46 -15.30 -13.18 -15.27
CA ALA A 46 -13.85 -13.25 -15.16
C ALA A 46 -13.31 -12.36 -14.02
N GLU A 47 -13.86 -11.15 -13.86
CA GLU A 47 -13.51 -10.26 -12.76
C GLU A 47 -13.91 -10.86 -11.40
N GLU A 48 -15.13 -11.42 -11.29
CA GLU A 48 -15.61 -12.07 -10.07
C GLU A 48 -14.76 -13.29 -9.68
N ILE A 49 -14.33 -14.10 -10.66
CA ILE A 49 -13.40 -15.22 -10.44
C ILE A 49 -12.09 -14.72 -9.81
N VAL A 50 -11.54 -13.63 -10.36
CA VAL A 50 -10.25 -13.07 -9.94
C VAL A 50 -10.33 -12.49 -8.53
N ASP A 51 -11.37 -11.74 -8.23
CA ASP A 51 -11.57 -11.14 -6.90
C ASP A 51 -11.82 -12.21 -5.82
N ARG A 52 -12.57 -13.26 -6.19
CA ARG A 52 -12.94 -14.33 -5.26
C ARG A 52 -11.77 -15.16 -4.76
N ALA A 53 -10.72 -15.35 -5.56
CA ALA A 53 -9.58 -16.19 -5.15
C ALA A 53 -8.95 -15.69 -3.83
N ALA A 54 -8.81 -14.37 -3.68
CA ALA A 54 -8.30 -13.76 -2.44
C ALA A 54 -9.28 -13.91 -1.28
N CYS A 55 -10.59 -13.82 -1.55
CA CYS A 55 -11.63 -14.03 -0.54
C CYS A 55 -11.62 -15.48 -0.03
N LEU A 56 -11.47 -16.47 -0.91
CA LEU A 56 -11.39 -17.89 -0.52
C LEU A 56 -10.15 -18.18 0.33
N TYR A 57 -9.02 -17.55 -0.02
CA TYR A 57 -7.82 -17.61 0.82
C TYR A 57 -8.08 -16.98 2.20
N ALA A 58 -8.68 -15.79 2.23
CA ALA A 58 -9.00 -15.08 3.46
C ALA A 58 -9.95 -15.84 4.39
N THR A 59 -10.92 -16.60 3.84
CA THR A 59 -11.87 -17.40 4.61
C THR A 59 -11.30 -18.75 5.07
N GLY A 60 -10.02 -19.04 4.77
CA GLY A 60 -9.34 -20.23 5.25
C GLY A 60 -9.55 -21.48 4.37
N LEU A 61 -9.92 -21.33 3.10
CA LEU A 61 -9.95 -22.46 2.18
C LEU A 61 -8.56 -23.10 2.13
N SER A 62 -8.49 -24.44 2.22
CA SER A 62 -7.21 -25.14 2.20
C SER A 62 -6.43 -24.81 0.92
N LEU A 63 -5.11 -24.67 1.03
CA LEU A 63 -4.26 -24.31 -0.11
C LEU A 63 -4.36 -25.29 -1.29
N GLY A 64 -4.59 -26.58 -1.01
CA GLY A 64 -4.82 -27.58 -2.05
C GLY A 64 -6.14 -27.38 -2.80
N ALA A 65 -7.23 -27.07 -2.08
CA ALA A 65 -8.51 -26.76 -2.71
C ALA A 65 -8.45 -25.44 -3.49
N LEU A 66 -7.75 -24.43 -2.97
CA LEU A 66 -7.52 -23.16 -3.67
C LEU A 66 -6.67 -23.38 -4.94
N ALA A 67 -5.64 -24.20 -4.89
CA ALA A 67 -4.83 -24.56 -6.06
C ALA A 67 -5.67 -25.25 -7.15
N HIS A 68 -6.50 -26.23 -6.76
CA HIS A 68 -7.43 -26.90 -7.68
C HIS A 68 -8.38 -25.90 -8.33
N ARG A 69 -8.98 -25.01 -7.53
CA ARG A 69 -9.88 -23.97 -8.00
C ARG A 69 -9.22 -23.04 -9.02
N LEU A 70 -8.01 -22.57 -8.73
CA LEU A 70 -7.24 -21.72 -9.65
C LEU A 70 -6.96 -22.44 -10.98
N SER A 71 -6.69 -23.74 -10.94
CA SER A 71 -6.52 -24.56 -12.15
C SER A 71 -7.82 -24.67 -12.96
N ASP A 72 -8.96 -24.88 -12.30
CA ASP A 72 -10.28 -24.99 -12.94
C ASP A 72 -10.76 -23.69 -13.58
N ASP A 73 -10.37 -22.55 -13.00
CA ASP A 73 -10.77 -21.22 -13.46
C ASP A 73 -10.02 -20.78 -14.74
N GLN A 74 -8.79 -21.26 -14.95
CA GLN A 74 -7.92 -20.81 -16.05
C GLN A 74 -8.50 -21.00 -17.46
N PRO A 75 -9.13 -22.15 -17.82
CA PRO A 75 -9.73 -22.33 -19.14
C PRO A 75 -10.75 -21.24 -19.47
N PHE A 76 -11.65 -20.92 -18.53
CA PHE A 76 -12.67 -19.89 -18.70
C PHE A 76 -12.04 -18.50 -18.86
N LEU A 77 -11.07 -18.15 -18.00
CA LEU A 77 -10.38 -16.86 -18.07
C LEU A 77 -9.62 -16.69 -19.39
N ARG A 78 -9.03 -17.76 -19.93
CA ARG A 78 -8.33 -17.71 -21.23
C ARG A 78 -9.29 -17.53 -22.40
N GLU A 79 -10.44 -18.18 -22.38
CA GLU A 79 -11.46 -18.02 -23.43
C GLU A 79 -11.94 -16.56 -23.54
N HIS A 80 -11.98 -15.86 -22.41
CA HIS A 80 -12.44 -14.47 -22.33
C HIS A 80 -11.30 -13.44 -22.31
N VAL A 81 -10.04 -13.85 -22.54
CA VAL A 81 -8.87 -12.97 -22.37
C VAL A 81 -8.85 -11.75 -23.31
N SER A 82 -9.55 -11.84 -24.45
CA SER A 82 -9.71 -10.72 -25.39
C SER A 82 -10.63 -9.62 -24.88
N GLU A 83 -11.53 -9.96 -23.95
CA GLU A 83 -12.51 -9.04 -23.36
C GLU A 83 -12.17 -8.70 -21.89
N PHE A 84 -11.33 -9.53 -21.26
CA PHE A 84 -10.83 -9.39 -19.89
C PHE A 84 -9.32 -9.65 -19.86
N SER A 85 -8.53 -8.76 -19.27
CA SER A 85 -7.11 -9.06 -19.04
C SER A 85 -6.64 -8.55 -17.70
N LEU A 86 -5.73 -9.30 -17.08
CA LEU A 86 -5.13 -8.94 -15.80
C LEU A 86 -4.17 -7.78 -16.03
N ARG A 87 -4.45 -6.64 -15.40
CA ARG A 87 -3.55 -5.47 -15.42
C ARG A 87 -2.68 -5.50 -14.18
N LEU A 88 -1.37 -5.40 -14.33
CA LEU A 88 -0.43 -5.42 -13.19
C LEU A 88 -0.50 -4.16 -12.33
N ASN A 89 -1.15 -3.10 -12.79
CA ASN A 89 -1.49 -1.95 -11.98
C ASN A 89 -2.79 -2.08 -11.17
N ASP A 90 -3.50 -3.20 -11.33
CA ASP A 90 -4.63 -3.56 -10.51
C ASP A 90 -4.20 -4.52 -9.40
N ARG A 91 -4.60 -4.19 -8.17
CA ARG A 91 -4.31 -4.98 -6.99
C ARG A 91 -5.06 -6.32 -7.00
N LYS A 92 -6.30 -6.37 -7.53
CA LYS A 92 -7.06 -7.64 -7.66
C LYS A 92 -6.31 -8.63 -8.55
N ALA A 93 -5.85 -8.16 -9.70
CA ALA A 93 -5.04 -8.95 -10.61
C ALA A 93 -3.77 -9.49 -9.94
N LEU A 94 -3.03 -8.66 -9.18
CA LEU A 94 -1.83 -9.15 -8.50
C LEU A 94 -2.16 -10.22 -7.44
N ARG A 95 -3.24 -10.09 -6.66
CA ARG A 95 -3.64 -11.10 -5.68
C ARG A 95 -3.83 -12.47 -6.34
N TYR A 96 -4.61 -12.50 -7.43
CA TYR A 96 -4.87 -13.71 -8.19
C TYR A 96 -3.59 -14.32 -8.77
N LEU A 97 -2.75 -13.49 -9.40
CA LEU A 97 -1.45 -13.92 -9.91
C LEU A 97 -0.58 -14.48 -8.79
N SER A 98 -0.55 -13.83 -7.62
CA SER A 98 0.28 -14.25 -6.50
C SER A 98 -0.13 -15.62 -5.97
N LEU A 99 -1.43 -15.85 -5.81
CA LEU A 99 -1.97 -17.15 -5.42
C LEU A 99 -1.59 -18.23 -6.43
N GLY A 100 -1.81 -18.00 -7.73
CA GLY A 100 -1.45 -18.96 -8.77
C GLY A 100 0.05 -19.25 -8.81
N LEU A 101 0.89 -18.22 -8.71
CA LEU A 101 2.34 -18.37 -8.70
C LEU A 101 2.84 -19.11 -7.45
N LEU A 102 2.19 -18.97 -6.29
CA LEU A 102 2.61 -19.63 -5.05
C LEU A 102 1.97 -21.01 -4.81
N LEU A 103 0.96 -21.40 -5.60
CA LEU A 103 0.21 -22.65 -5.40
C LEU A 103 0.25 -23.63 -6.58
N LEU A 104 0.47 -23.18 -7.81
CA LEU A 104 0.44 -24.06 -8.98
C LEU A 104 1.84 -24.65 -9.27
N PRO A 105 2.07 -25.96 -9.28
CA PRO A 105 3.43 -26.49 -9.26
C PRO A 105 4.17 -26.44 -10.60
N ASN A 106 3.47 -26.42 -11.74
CA ASN A 106 4.07 -26.69 -13.05
C ASN A 106 4.34 -25.43 -13.89
N ALA A 107 5.25 -25.57 -14.86
CA ALA A 107 5.61 -24.52 -15.82
C ALA A 107 4.43 -24.08 -16.69
N ASP A 108 3.65 -25.06 -17.15
CA ASP A 108 2.53 -24.81 -18.06
C ASP A 108 1.41 -24.05 -17.36
N ASP A 109 1.22 -24.28 -16.06
CA ASP A 109 0.27 -23.54 -15.22
C ASP A 109 0.71 -22.08 -15.07
N VAL A 110 2.00 -21.84 -14.83
CA VAL A 110 2.57 -20.48 -14.75
C VAL A 110 2.49 -19.76 -16.10
N ALA A 111 2.83 -20.45 -17.20
CA ALA A 111 2.73 -19.90 -18.53
C ALA A 111 1.27 -19.54 -18.87
N SER A 112 0.33 -20.43 -18.53
CA SER A 112 -1.10 -20.20 -18.70
C SER A 112 -1.62 -19.02 -17.88
N LEU A 113 -1.18 -18.92 -16.63
CA LEU A 113 -1.53 -17.81 -15.74
C LEU A 113 -1.00 -16.47 -16.26
N THR A 114 0.27 -16.42 -16.66
CA THR A 114 0.89 -15.19 -17.20
C THR A 114 0.35 -14.79 -18.57
N ALA A 115 -0.23 -15.72 -19.34
CA ALA A 115 -0.92 -15.42 -20.59
C ALA A 115 -2.22 -14.60 -20.39
N LEU A 116 -2.76 -14.54 -19.17
CA LEU A 116 -3.91 -13.70 -18.82
C LEU A 116 -3.52 -12.22 -18.62
N VAL A 117 -2.22 -11.92 -18.52
CA VAL A 117 -1.73 -10.56 -18.25
C VAL A 117 -1.76 -9.72 -19.52
N SER A 118 -2.31 -8.51 -19.40
CA SER A 118 -2.40 -7.55 -20.50
C SER A 118 -1.02 -7.20 -21.08
N ASP A 119 -0.94 -7.14 -22.40
CA ASP A 119 0.26 -6.70 -23.13
C ASP A 119 0.40 -5.17 -23.21
N GLN A 120 -0.66 -4.44 -22.84
CA GLN A 120 -0.72 -2.99 -22.91
C GLN A 120 0.21 -2.33 -21.89
N VAL A 121 0.94 -1.31 -22.33
CA VAL A 121 1.98 -0.64 -21.53
C VAL A 121 1.40 0.12 -20.32
N ASP A 122 0.18 0.63 -20.45
CA ASP A 122 -0.55 1.34 -19.39
C ASP A 122 -1.08 0.40 -18.30
N GLY A 123 -1.26 -0.89 -18.61
CA GLY A 123 -1.63 -1.94 -17.67
C GLY A 123 -0.45 -2.58 -16.93
N ARG A 124 0.79 -2.11 -17.14
CA ARG A 124 2.00 -2.75 -16.59
C ARG A 124 2.78 -1.84 -15.63
N LEU A 125 3.37 -2.45 -14.61
CA LEU A 125 4.22 -1.80 -13.61
C LEU A 125 5.52 -2.57 -13.42
N TYR A 126 6.60 -1.85 -13.15
CA TYR A 126 7.93 -2.43 -13.05
C TYR A 126 8.08 -3.45 -11.91
N GLY A 127 7.57 -3.13 -10.71
CA GLY A 127 7.65 -4.04 -9.54
C GLY A 127 6.96 -5.39 -9.78
N PRO A 128 5.66 -5.43 -10.10
CA PRO A 128 4.96 -6.65 -10.47
C PRO A 128 5.60 -7.40 -11.64
N ASP A 129 6.09 -6.70 -12.66
CA ASP A 129 6.76 -7.33 -13.80
C ASP A 129 8.06 -8.04 -13.41
N LEU A 130 8.83 -7.47 -12.50
CA LEU A 130 10.01 -8.11 -11.94
C LEU A 130 9.65 -9.37 -11.15
N LEU A 131 8.58 -9.32 -10.36
CA LEU A 131 8.09 -10.50 -9.62
C LEU A 131 7.62 -11.58 -10.60
N LEU A 132 6.84 -11.26 -11.63
CA LEU A 132 6.44 -12.22 -12.66
C LEU A 132 7.64 -12.84 -13.38
N LYS A 133 8.62 -12.01 -13.75
CA LYS A 133 9.87 -12.48 -14.36
C LYS A 133 10.59 -13.51 -13.50
N ALA A 134 10.49 -13.37 -12.17
CA ALA A 134 11.13 -14.29 -11.25
C ALA A 134 10.52 -15.69 -11.22
N PHE A 135 9.22 -15.80 -11.52
CA PHE A 135 8.52 -17.08 -11.60
C PHE A 135 8.36 -17.61 -13.03
N HIS A 136 8.49 -16.75 -14.05
CA HIS A 136 8.43 -17.13 -15.46
C HIS A 136 9.67 -16.61 -16.22
N PRO A 137 10.73 -17.44 -16.38
CA PRO A 137 11.96 -17.02 -17.07
C PRO A 137 11.77 -16.55 -18.52
N GLY A 138 10.71 -17.01 -19.20
CA GLY A 138 10.34 -16.54 -20.54
C GLY A 138 9.72 -15.14 -20.58
N TRP A 139 9.28 -14.61 -19.44
CA TRP A 139 8.62 -13.31 -19.35
C TRP A 139 9.52 -12.18 -19.83
N ARG A 140 8.95 -11.23 -20.57
CA ARG A 140 9.67 -10.07 -21.11
C ARG A 140 9.22 -8.83 -20.36
N LEU A 141 10.15 -8.17 -19.68
CA LEU A 141 9.92 -6.87 -19.06
C LEU A 141 9.52 -5.83 -20.11
N ALA A 142 8.60 -4.94 -19.77
CA ALA A 142 8.24 -3.84 -20.65
C ALA A 142 9.43 -2.89 -20.84
N LYS A 143 9.55 -2.31 -22.05
CA LYS A 143 10.61 -1.31 -22.35
C LYS A 143 10.31 0.05 -21.73
N LYS A 144 9.03 0.33 -21.48
CA LYS A 144 8.51 1.54 -20.86
C LYS A 144 7.33 1.12 -19.99
N TYR A 145 7.11 1.87 -18.92
CA TYR A 145 5.97 1.70 -18.01
C TYR A 145 5.12 2.97 -18.09
N GLY A 146 3.80 2.83 -17.93
CA GLY A 146 2.92 3.99 -17.81
C GLY A 146 3.37 4.90 -16.67
N ARG A 147 3.28 6.22 -16.89
CA ARG A 147 3.38 7.18 -15.77
C ARG A 147 2.04 7.16 -15.06
N THR A 148 1.96 6.46 -13.94
CA THR A 148 0.79 6.53 -13.07
C THR A 148 0.85 7.86 -12.32
N PRO A 149 -0.22 8.69 -12.33
CA PRO A 149 -0.31 9.86 -11.47
C PRO A 149 0.00 9.52 -10.01
N ALA A 150 0.65 10.40 -9.25
CA ALA A 150 1.09 10.11 -7.89
C ALA A 150 -0.04 9.63 -6.97
N TRP A 151 -1.25 10.15 -7.14
CA TRP A 151 -2.45 9.76 -6.37
C TRP A 151 -3.07 8.41 -6.77
N THR A 152 -2.69 7.86 -7.93
CA THR A 152 -3.03 6.47 -8.34
C THR A 152 -1.79 5.57 -8.31
N SER A 153 -0.64 6.08 -7.85
CA SER A 153 0.57 5.29 -7.77
C SER A 153 0.33 4.09 -6.87
N PRO A 154 0.68 2.88 -7.30
CA PRO A 154 0.54 1.67 -6.51
C PRO A 154 1.70 1.61 -5.51
N VAL A 155 1.62 2.49 -4.50
CA VAL A 155 2.64 2.70 -3.46
C VAL A 155 3.06 1.37 -2.81
N TRP A 156 2.14 0.42 -2.76
CA TRP A 156 2.33 -0.94 -2.27
C TRP A 156 3.36 -1.76 -3.08
N THR A 157 3.53 -1.52 -4.39
CA THR A 157 4.63 -2.12 -5.19
C THR A 157 5.86 -1.26 -5.32
N GLU A 158 5.71 0.06 -5.44
CA GLU A 158 6.87 0.94 -5.61
C GLU A 158 7.75 0.93 -4.36
N SER A 159 7.15 0.86 -3.18
CA SER A 159 7.87 0.76 -1.90
C SER A 159 8.62 -0.56 -1.71
N LEU A 160 8.37 -1.58 -2.54
CA LEU A 160 9.10 -2.85 -2.53
C LEU A 160 10.37 -2.80 -3.39
N LEU A 161 10.44 -1.92 -4.40
CA LEU A 161 11.63 -1.80 -5.27
C LEU A 161 12.92 -1.44 -4.51
N PRO A 162 12.93 -0.56 -3.49
CA PRO A 162 14.11 -0.35 -2.65
C PRO A 162 14.54 -1.61 -1.88
N VAL A 163 13.61 -2.48 -1.49
CA VAL A 163 13.92 -3.76 -0.83
C VAL A 163 14.62 -4.69 -1.83
N LEU A 164 14.06 -4.81 -3.03
CA LEU A 164 14.57 -5.72 -4.07
C LEU A 164 15.89 -5.24 -4.70
N SER A 165 16.21 -3.94 -4.60
CA SER A 165 17.49 -3.38 -5.05
C SER A 165 18.58 -3.40 -3.96
N ALA A 166 18.23 -3.71 -2.71
CA ALA A 166 19.20 -3.80 -1.62
C ALA A 166 20.17 -4.98 -1.80
N PRO A 167 21.39 -4.90 -1.23
CA PRO A 167 22.30 -6.05 -1.19
C PRO A 167 21.64 -7.26 -0.55
N ARG A 168 22.00 -8.45 -1.03
CA ARG A 168 21.38 -9.73 -0.61
C ARG A 168 21.26 -9.90 0.91
N ALA A 169 22.33 -9.58 1.64
CA ALA A 169 22.40 -9.69 3.09
C ALA A 169 21.50 -8.67 3.82
N ALA A 170 21.12 -7.57 3.17
CA ALA A 170 20.29 -6.50 3.73
C ALA A 170 18.81 -6.60 3.34
N MET A 171 18.45 -7.47 2.37
CA MET A 171 17.08 -7.62 1.88
C MET A 171 16.09 -8.00 2.99
N GLY A 172 16.44 -8.93 3.89
CA GLY A 172 15.58 -9.35 4.99
C GLY A 172 15.20 -8.19 5.92
N ALA A 173 16.20 -7.46 6.41
CA ALA A 173 15.98 -6.28 7.26
C ALA A 173 15.26 -5.14 6.51
N ALA A 174 15.47 -5.00 5.20
CA ALA A 174 14.73 -4.02 4.40
C ALA A 174 13.25 -4.42 4.24
N LEU A 175 12.96 -5.70 4.05
CA LEU A 175 11.60 -6.21 3.94
C LEU A 175 10.86 -6.18 5.27
N GLU A 176 11.55 -6.44 6.38
CA GLU A 176 11.00 -6.26 7.74
C GLU A 176 10.50 -4.83 7.95
N ARG A 177 11.34 -3.83 7.63
CA ARG A 177 10.93 -2.41 7.69
C ARG A 177 9.79 -2.08 6.73
N HIS A 178 9.71 -2.75 5.58
CA HIS A 178 8.58 -2.60 4.68
C HIS A 178 7.30 -3.15 5.33
N MET A 179 7.35 -4.37 5.87
CA MET A 179 6.22 -5.02 6.53
C MET A 179 5.73 -4.26 7.75
N ALA A 180 6.61 -3.73 8.59
CA ALA A 180 6.24 -2.87 9.72
C ALA A 180 5.40 -1.66 9.30
N ARG A 181 5.56 -1.18 8.06
CA ARG A 181 4.85 -0.02 7.51
C ARG A 181 3.69 -0.41 6.60
N TRP A 182 3.44 -1.71 6.39
CA TRP A 182 2.53 -2.19 5.35
C TRP A 182 1.11 -1.71 5.54
N CYS A 183 0.54 -1.84 6.74
CA CYS A 183 -0.83 -1.38 7.03
C CYS A 183 -1.01 0.11 6.69
N ARG A 184 0.02 0.92 6.97
CA ARG A 184 0.01 2.35 6.67
C ARG A 184 0.13 2.63 5.18
N LEU A 185 0.98 1.90 4.45
CA LEU A 185 1.04 1.98 2.98
C LEU A 185 -0.30 1.60 2.33
N MET A 186 -1.02 0.69 2.97
CA MET A 186 -2.33 0.21 2.53
C MET A 186 -3.50 1.06 3.02
N LYS A 187 -3.28 2.03 3.92
CA LYS A 187 -4.32 2.88 4.49
C LYS A 187 -5.17 3.62 3.44
N PRO A 188 -4.60 4.21 2.36
CA PRO A 188 -5.39 4.89 1.32
C PRO A 188 -6.42 3.98 0.63
N TYR A 189 -6.23 2.67 0.76
CA TYR A 189 -7.14 1.70 0.17
C TYR A 189 -8.15 1.16 1.23
N GLY A 190 -8.04 1.52 2.52
CA GLY A 190 -8.97 1.15 3.60
C GLY A 190 -8.45 0.15 4.64
N TRP A 191 -7.14 -0.11 4.72
CA TRP A 191 -6.55 -1.09 5.65
C TRP A 191 -6.21 -0.47 7.01
N LYS A 192 -6.38 -1.26 8.08
CA LYS A 192 -6.16 -0.84 9.47
C LYS A 192 -5.07 -1.67 10.18
N PRO A 193 -4.31 -1.12 11.13
CA PRO A 193 -3.24 -1.83 11.85
C PRO A 193 -3.72 -3.03 12.66
N VAL A 194 -4.89 -2.91 13.30
CA VAL A 194 -5.55 -3.98 14.06
C VAL A 194 -6.89 -4.25 13.40
N ARG A 195 -7.07 -5.47 12.91
CA ARG A 195 -8.37 -5.92 12.38
C ARG A 195 -8.88 -7.04 13.25
N ASP A 196 -10.06 -6.81 13.82
CA ASP A 196 -10.76 -7.81 14.61
C ASP A 196 -11.39 -8.84 13.65
N PHE A 197 -10.79 -10.02 13.49
CA PHE A 197 -11.34 -11.07 12.63
C PHE A 197 -12.41 -11.94 13.32
N SER A 198 -12.94 -11.53 14.49
CA SER A 198 -13.96 -12.30 15.20
C SER A 198 -15.26 -12.47 14.39
N PRO A 199 -16.01 -13.57 14.62
CA PRO A 199 -17.33 -13.76 14.04
C PRO A 199 -18.30 -12.63 14.39
N GLU A 200 -18.27 -12.09 15.62
CA GLU A 200 -19.14 -10.98 16.02
C GLU A 200 -18.84 -9.70 15.23
N ALA A 201 -17.55 -9.44 14.99
CA ALA A 201 -17.16 -8.32 14.16
C ALA A 201 -17.51 -8.60 12.68
N ALA A 202 -17.41 -9.85 12.20
CA ALA A 202 -17.81 -10.22 10.83
C ALA A 202 -19.33 -10.03 10.60
N GLU A 203 -20.15 -10.34 11.61
CA GLU A 203 -21.61 -10.16 11.58
C GLU A 203 -22.00 -8.68 11.58
N LYS A 204 -21.33 -7.85 12.37
CA LYS A 204 -21.52 -6.38 12.37
C LYS A 204 -21.13 -5.70 11.06
N ARG A 205 -20.15 -6.27 10.35
CA ARG A 205 -19.54 -5.71 9.13
C ARG A 205 -20.33 -5.97 7.85
N GLY A 206 -21.25 -6.93 7.87
CA GLY A 206 -21.98 -7.35 6.69
C GLY A 206 -21.09 -7.97 5.60
N VAL A 207 -21.71 -8.45 4.52
CA VAL A 207 -21.01 -9.18 3.43
C VAL A 207 -20.04 -8.27 2.65
N LEU A 208 -20.32 -6.97 2.57
CA LEU A 208 -19.56 -6.02 1.74
C LEU A 208 -18.14 -5.75 2.27
N GLU A 209 -17.89 -5.82 3.57
CA GLU A 209 -16.54 -5.62 4.13
C GLU A 209 -15.63 -6.87 4.03
N SER A 210 -16.22 -8.06 3.81
CA SER A 210 -15.47 -9.30 3.51
C SER A 210 -14.74 -9.23 2.16
N LEU A 211 -15.15 -8.30 1.29
CA LEU A 211 -14.50 -7.97 0.01
C LEU A 211 -13.21 -7.14 0.18
N PHE A 212 -12.92 -6.66 1.40
CA PHE A 212 -11.73 -5.86 1.70
C PHE A 212 -10.66 -6.67 2.44
N VAL A 213 -10.59 -8.00 2.28
CA VAL A 213 -9.51 -8.80 2.88
C VAL A 213 -8.39 -8.98 1.86
N ASP A 214 -7.21 -8.53 2.23
CA ASP A 214 -6.04 -8.60 1.37
C ASP A 214 -4.78 -8.65 2.21
N PHE A 215 -3.75 -9.22 1.63
CA PHE A 215 -2.53 -9.60 2.27
C PHE A 215 -1.35 -8.98 1.54
N ALA A 216 -0.18 -9.03 2.17
CA ALA A 216 1.09 -8.61 1.58
C ALA A 216 1.58 -9.66 0.55
N PHE A 217 0.78 -9.92 -0.47
CA PHE A 217 1.08 -10.90 -1.51
C PHE A 217 2.35 -10.54 -2.28
N GLU A 218 2.59 -9.24 -2.51
CA GLU A 218 3.84 -8.76 -3.09
C GLU A 218 5.07 -9.10 -2.24
N ALA A 219 4.96 -9.03 -0.90
CA ALA A 219 6.03 -9.41 0.00
C ALA A 219 6.26 -10.93 0.00
N ALA A 220 5.19 -11.73 -0.06
CA ALA A 220 5.26 -13.19 -0.16
C ALA A 220 5.91 -13.65 -1.48
N LEU A 221 5.53 -13.02 -2.59
CA LEU A 221 6.19 -13.21 -3.88
C LEU A 221 7.66 -12.84 -3.81
N ALA A 222 8.02 -11.69 -3.24
CA ALA A 222 9.41 -11.28 -3.07
C ALA A 222 10.22 -12.29 -2.24
N VAL A 223 9.67 -12.76 -1.12
CA VAL A 223 10.31 -13.77 -0.26
C VAL A 223 10.58 -15.06 -1.03
N CYS A 224 9.63 -15.52 -1.84
CA CYS A 224 9.78 -16.75 -2.60
C CYS A 224 10.69 -16.58 -3.84
N ALA A 225 10.53 -15.48 -4.57
CA ALA A 225 11.29 -15.12 -5.77
C ALA A 225 12.75 -14.81 -5.48
N TYR A 226 13.03 -14.29 -4.29
CA TYR A 226 14.35 -13.90 -3.86
C TYR A 226 14.73 -14.66 -2.59
N ASP A 227 14.21 -15.84 -2.26
CA ASP A 227 14.64 -16.65 -1.08
C ASP A 227 15.02 -15.82 0.17
N ILE A 228 14.22 -14.82 0.51
CA ILE A 228 14.51 -13.83 1.57
C ILE A 228 14.18 -14.49 2.91
N ASP A 229 15.01 -14.27 3.93
CA ASP A 229 14.66 -14.68 5.30
C ASP A 229 13.51 -13.80 5.81
N ASP A 230 12.38 -14.45 6.11
CA ASP A 230 11.13 -13.84 6.56
C ASP A 230 10.88 -14.01 8.07
N SER A 231 11.84 -14.59 8.79
CA SER A 231 11.68 -14.93 10.21
C SER A 231 11.32 -13.73 11.11
N SER A 232 11.84 -12.54 10.82
CA SER A 232 11.64 -11.35 11.66
C SER A 232 10.24 -10.72 11.56
N PHE A 233 9.49 -11.01 10.49
CA PHE A 233 8.14 -10.47 10.26
C PHE A 233 7.11 -11.56 9.96
N ARG A 234 7.46 -12.84 10.17
CA ARG A 234 6.59 -13.99 9.87
C ARG A 234 5.24 -13.90 10.55
N ASP A 235 5.19 -13.32 11.75
CA ASP A 235 3.99 -13.21 12.57
C ASP A 235 3.16 -11.96 12.26
N HIS A 236 3.56 -11.18 11.24
CA HIS A 236 2.78 -10.02 10.81
C HIS A 236 1.38 -10.47 10.32
N PRO A 237 0.28 -9.85 10.79
CA PRO A 237 -1.08 -10.36 10.59
C PRO A 237 -1.52 -10.41 9.12
N TYR A 238 -0.97 -9.53 8.28
CA TYR A 238 -1.25 -9.48 6.84
C TYR A 238 -0.23 -10.23 5.98
N TYR A 239 0.76 -10.87 6.58
CA TYR A 239 1.76 -11.63 5.83
C TYR A 239 1.26 -13.06 5.60
N PRO A 240 1.12 -13.52 4.33
CA PRO A 240 0.57 -14.84 4.03
C PRO A 240 1.65 -15.93 4.20
N ARG A 241 2.06 -16.15 5.45
CA ARG A 241 3.17 -17.04 5.83
C ARG A 241 2.95 -18.50 5.45
N ASP A 242 1.71 -18.95 5.42
CA ASP A 242 1.31 -20.30 5.04
C ASP A 242 1.51 -20.55 3.53
N LEU A 243 1.22 -19.56 2.67
CA LEU A 243 1.55 -19.63 1.23
C LEU A 243 3.05 -19.77 1.02
N VAL A 244 3.84 -18.99 1.75
CA VAL A 244 5.31 -19.02 1.66
C VAL A 244 5.87 -20.36 2.14
N ALA A 245 5.36 -20.87 3.26
CA ALA A 245 5.71 -22.19 3.78
C ALA A 245 5.34 -23.30 2.80
N HIS A 246 4.13 -23.25 2.23
CA HIS A 246 3.67 -24.21 1.23
C HIS A 246 4.55 -24.19 -0.02
N TYR A 247 4.83 -23.00 -0.57
CA TYR A 247 5.68 -22.83 -1.72
C TYR A 247 7.07 -23.44 -1.48
N ARG A 248 7.72 -23.09 -0.35
CA ARG A 248 9.04 -23.61 0.02
C ARG A 248 9.06 -25.14 0.14
N ALA A 249 8.02 -25.72 0.72
CA ALA A 249 7.94 -27.16 0.95
C ALA A 249 7.58 -27.98 -0.29
N HIS A 250 6.65 -27.50 -1.13
CA HIS A 250 6.00 -28.34 -2.15
C HIS A 250 6.27 -27.92 -3.60
N ILE A 251 6.64 -26.66 -3.84
CA ILE A 251 6.71 -26.12 -5.22
C ILE A 251 8.12 -25.65 -5.58
N ARG A 252 8.85 -25.07 -4.62
CA ARG A 252 10.19 -24.52 -4.85
C ARG A 252 11.07 -25.47 -5.64
N HIS A 253 11.14 -26.74 -5.23
CA HIS A 253 12.02 -27.73 -5.83
C HIS A 253 11.65 -28.08 -7.28
N THR A 254 10.36 -28.00 -7.67
CA THR A 254 9.94 -28.23 -9.06
C THR A 254 10.34 -27.08 -9.98
N ARG A 255 10.65 -25.91 -9.40
CA ARG A 255 11.03 -24.69 -10.09
C ARG A 255 12.50 -24.30 -9.90
N ASP A 256 13.30 -25.14 -9.24
CA ASP A 256 14.71 -24.85 -8.96
C ASP A 256 15.54 -24.69 -10.24
N ALA A 257 15.17 -25.35 -11.34
CA ALA A 257 15.80 -25.16 -12.65
C ALA A 257 15.69 -23.71 -13.17
N TRP A 258 14.66 -22.97 -12.73
CA TRP A 258 14.45 -21.57 -13.10
C TRP A 258 15.20 -20.61 -12.17
N ARG A 259 15.86 -21.10 -11.13
CA ARG A 259 16.61 -20.24 -10.20
C ARG A 259 17.80 -19.54 -10.83
N GLY A 260 18.48 -20.20 -11.78
CA GLY A 260 19.64 -19.64 -12.47
C GLY A 260 19.29 -18.56 -13.51
N GLU A 261 18.05 -18.52 -13.99
CA GLU A 261 17.61 -17.62 -15.07
C GLU A 261 16.53 -16.61 -14.63
N GLY A 262 15.73 -16.96 -13.63
CA GLY A 262 14.55 -16.23 -13.18
C GLY A 262 14.63 -15.72 -11.73
N VAL A 263 15.12 -16.50 -10.76
CA VAL A 263 15.08 -16.11 -9.34
C VAL A 263 16.05 -14.97 -9.06
N GLY A 264 15.52 -13.74 -9.08
CA GLY A 264 16.05 -12.52 -8.47
C GLY A 264 17.48 -12.09 -8.80
N ALA A 265 18.24 -12.86 -9.59
CA ALA A 265 19.69 -12.73 -9.74
C ALA A 265 20.12 -12.31 -11.15
N GLY A 266 19.23 -12.38 -12.15
CA GLY A 266 19.58 -12.10 -13.54
C GLY A 266 19.33 -10.65 -14.00
N VAL A 267 18.46 -9.90 -13.31
CA VAL A 267 18.10 -8.52 -13.68
C VAL A 267 18.38 -7.60 -12.51
N PRO A 268 19.33 -6.65 -12.64
CA PRO A 268 19.52 -5.60 -11.64
C PRO A 268 18.22 -4.81 -11.46
N VAL A 269 17.70 -4.78 -10.23
CA VAL A 269 16.50 -4.03 -9.90
C VAL A 269 16.85 -2.54 -9.85
N GLN A 270 16.18 -1.75 -10.67
CA GLN A 270 16.30 -0.29 -10.62
C GLN A 270 15.42 0.23 -9.49
N ALA A 271 16.04 0.71 -8.42
CA ALA A 271 15.30 1.45 -7.40
C ALA A 271 14.64 2.69 -8.06
N PRO A 272 13.44 3.10 -7.64
CA PRO A 272 12.95 4.41 -7.97
C PRO A 272 14.02 5.45 -7.57
N PRO A 273 14.25 6.49 -8.40
CA PRO A 273 15.20 7.52 -8.03
C PRO A 273 14.80 8.08 -6.68
N LEU A 274 15.79 8.27 -5.79
CA LEU A 274 15.53 9.00 -4.56
C LEU A 274 14.95 10.38 -4.91
N PRO A 275 13.97 10.89 -4.16
CA PRO A 275 13.40 12.20 -4.42
C PRO A 275 14.52 13.23 -4.57
N GLN A 276 14.51 13.98 -5.67
CA GLN A 276 15.52 14.99 -5.88
C GLN A 276 15.34 16.08 -4.82
N ARG A 277 16.36 16.29 -3.98
CA ARG A 277 16.32 17.33 -2.95
C ARG A 277 17.12 18.56 -3.36
N ALA A 278 16.44 19.70 -3.38
CA ALA A 278 17.06 21.00 -3.51
C ALA A 278 17.92 21.32 -2.28
N ASP A 279 19.07 21.96 -2.50
CA ASP A 279 19.84 22.58 -1.43
C ASP A 279 19.09 23.84 -0.99
N LEU A 280 18.35 23.73 0.11
CA LEU A 280 17.50 24.80 0.64
C LEU A 280 18.30 26.08 0.93
N ALA A 281 19.60 25.99 1.23
CA ALA A 281 20.45 27.15 1.47
C ALA A 281 20.88 27.88 0.19
N LYS A 282 20.84 27.20 -0.97
CA LYS A 282 21.26 27.74 -2.28
C LYS A 282 20.11 28.01 -3.24
N SER A 283 18.87 27.72 -2.84
CA SER A 283 17.71 27.92 -3.70
C SER A 283 17.52 29.39 -4.07
N LYS A 284 17.06 29.62 -5.31
CA LYS A 284 16.71 30.94 -5.83
C LYS A 284 15.19 31.12 -5.98
N ARG A 285 14.39 30.14 -5.56
CA ARG A 285 12.93 30.22 -5.62
C ARG A 285 12.44 31.38 -4.74
N LYS A 286 11.26 31.94 -5.08
CA LYS A 286 10.63 33.05 -4.36
C LYS A 286 9.13 32.84 -4.24
N GLY A 287 8.49 33.55 -3.31
CA GLY A 287 7.04 33.52 -3.12
C GLY A 287 6.54 32.11 -2.78
N LEU A 288 5.40 31.72 -3.35
CA LEU A 288 4.77 30.43 -3.08
C LEU A 288 5.69 29.23 -3.40
N ALA A 289 6.46 29.31 -4.49
CA ALA A 289 7.38 28.23 -4.86
C ALA A 289 8.52 28.05 -3.83
N ARG A 290 8.94 29.11 -3.13
CA ARG A 290 9.91 28.99 -2.03
C ARG A 290 9.24 28.47 -0.77
N TRP A 291 8.04 28.97 -0.47
CA TRP A 291 7.27 28.51 0.68
C TRP A 291 7.01 26.99 0.61
N LEU A 292 6.55 26.50 -0.55
CA LEU A 292 6.34 25.08 -0.79
C LEU A 292 7.64 24.27 -0.76
N GLU A 293 8.76 24.81 -1.26
CA GLU A 293 10.06 24.11 -1.25
C GLU A 293 10.55 23.87 0.19
N LEU A 294 10.30 24.83 1.09
CA LEU A 294 10.60 24.70 2.51
C LEU A 294 9.68 23.66 3.19
N VAL A 295 8.39 23.66 2.86
CA VAL A 295 7.42 22.65 3.35
C VAL A 295 7.79 21.25 2.85
N ALA A 296 8.19 21.12 1.59
CA ALA A 296 8.63 19.87 0.97
C ALA A 296 10.00 19.37 1.49
N ASP A 297 10.68 20.14 2.33
CA ASP A 297 12.08 19.88 2.75
C ASP A 297 13.02 19.63 1.56
N GLY A 298 12.82 20.43 0.52
CA GLY A 298 13.59 20.40 -0.72
C GLY A 298 13.14 19.34 -1.72
N ASP A 299 12.13 18.51 -1.44
CA ASP A 299 11.59 17.54 -2.41
C ASP A 299 11.03 18.27 -3.64
N VAL A 300 11.75 18.17 -4.76
CA VAL A 300 11.44 18.90 -6.00
C VAL A 300 10.20 18.33 -6.67
N ASP A 301 9.98 17.01 -6.64
CA ASP A 301 8.86 16.39 -7.33
C ASP A 301 7.55 16.69 -6.60
N ALA A 302 7.54 16.57 -5.27
CA ALA A 302 6.38 16.93 -4.46
C ALA A 302 6.02 18.43 -4.58
N LEU A 303 7.04 19.29 -4.58
CA LEU A 303 6.88 20.73 -4.83
C LEU A 303 6.22 21.03 -6.18
N GLU A 304 6.73 20.47 -7.27
CA GLU A 304 6.21 20.76 -8.61
C GLU A 304 4.80 20.19 -8.78
N ALA A 305 4.48 19.04 -8.18
CA ALA A 305 3.12 18.50 -8.17
C ALA A 305 2.09 19.46 -7.54
N VAL A 306 2.43 20.07 -6.38
CA VAL A 306 1.57 21.07 -5.75
C VAL A 306 1.49 22.35 -6.59
N LEU A 307 2.61 22.80 -7.18
CA LEU A 307 2.62 23.99 -8.04
C LEU A 307 1.80 23.81 -9.32
N ASP A 308 1.79 22.61 -9.90
CA ASP A 308 1.00 22.30 -11.09
C ASP A 308 -0.50 22.25 -10.77
N ALA A 309 -0.88 21.71 -9.61
CA ALA A 309 -2.27 21.62 -9.17
C ALA A 309 -2.84 22.97 -8.68
N HIS A 310 -2.10 23.71 -7.84
CA HIS A 310 -2.56 24.96 -7.24
C HIS A 310 -2.24 26.20 -8.12
N GLY A 311 -1.17 26.15 -8.91
CA GLY A 311 -0.68 27.28 -9.69
C GLY A 311 0.22 28.25 -8.91
N LYS A 312 0.86 29.19 -9.64
CA LYS A 312 1.86 30.16 -9.11
C LYS A 312 1.20 31.46 -8.64
N ALA A 313 0.41 31.37 -7.58
CA ALA A 313 -0.30 32.52 -7.06
C ALA A 313 0.61 33.52 -6.31
N ARG A 314 0.31 34.83 -6.46
CA ARG A 314 0.97 35.90 -5.67
C ARG A 314 0.45 35.99 -4.24
N LYS A 315 -0.77 35.53 -4.01
CA LYS A 315 -1.43 35.34 -2.72
C LYS A 315 -2.25 34.05 -2.78
N VAL A 316 -2.34 33.33 -1.68
CA VAL A 316 -3.20 32.16 -1.51
C VAL A 316 -4.56 32.67 -1.06
N ALA A 317 -5.58 32.47 -1.89
CA ALA A 317 -6.94 32.91 -1.60
C ALA A 317 -7.69 31.93 -0.70
N ASP A 318 -7.35 30.64 -0.82
CA ASP A 318 -7.98 29.54 -0.09
C ASP A 318 -6.89 28.69 0.57
N VAL A 319 -6.70 28.90 1.88
CA VAL A 319 -5.69 28.20 2.67
C VAL A 319 -6.14 26.77 2.98
N SER A 320 -7.44 26.51 3.08
CA SER A 320 -7.97 25.16 3.29
C SER A 320 -7.70 24.28 2.07
N ALA A 321 -8.01 24.77 0.85
CA ALA A 321 -7.71 24.03 -0.38
C ALA A 321 -6.22 23.73 -0.53
N LEU A 322 -5.34 24.68 -0.14
CA LEU A 322 -3.90 24.44 -0.11
C LEU A 322 -3.52 23.39 0.94
N ALA A 323 -4.07 23.44 2.15
CA ALA A 323 -3.80 22.49 3.22
C ALA A 323 -4.23 21.06 2.84
N CYS A 324 -5.41 20.92 2.25
CA CYS A 324 -5.91 19.65 1.71
C CYS A 324 -4.94 19.07 0.68
N LEU A 325 -4.53 19.87 -0.31
CA LEU A 325 -3.56 19.46 -1.33
C LEU A 325 -2.20 19.07 -0.72
N LEU A 326 -1.72 19.80 0.29
CA LEU A 326 -0.50 19.45 1.02
C LEU A 326 -0.64 18.11 1.76
N GLY A 327 -1.79 17.85 2.37
CA GLY A 327 -2.11 16.56 3.01
C GLY A 327 -2.11 15.42 1.99
N GLU A 328 -2.76 15.60 0.84
CA GLU A 328 -2.82 14.62 -0.25
C GLU A 328 -1.43 14.29 -0.83
N GLN A 329 -0.54 15.28 -0.91
CA GLN A 329 0.85 15.08 -1.35
C GLN A 329 1.79 14.64 -0.22
N GLY A 330 1.27 14.41 0.99
CA GLY A 330 2.07 14.01 2.15
C GLY A 330 3.07 15.06 2.62
N MET A 331 2.84 16.33 2.29
CA MET A 331 3.69 17.48 2.64
C MET A 331 3.21 18.22 3.89
N GLY A 332 1.99 17.94 4.35
CA GLY A 332 1.42 18.53 5.55
C GLY A 332 0.40 17.62 6.22
N VAL A 333 -0.16 18.12 7.31
CA VAL A 333 -1.31 17.57 8.01
C VAL A 333 -2.55 18.29 7.49
N HIS A 334 -3.58 17.51 7.17
CA HIS A 334 -4.95 17.94 6.91
C HIS A 334 -5.86 16.79 7.35
N ALA A 335 -6.40 16.88 8.56
CA ALA A 335 -7.21 15.85 9.18
C ALA A 335 -8.48 16.45 9.79
N ASP A 336 -9.60 15.74 9.68
CA ASP A 336 -10.85 16.12 10.37
C ASP A 336 -10.61 16.24 11.88
N LEU A 337 -11.36 17.12 12.54
CA LEU A 337 -11.22 17.39 13.97
C LEU A 337 -11.27 16.12 14.85
N ARG A 338 -11.96 15.07 14.41
CA ARG A 338 -12.12 13.81 15.15
C ARG A 338 -11.39 12.62 14.52
N ASP A 339 -10.63 12.82 13.46
CA ASP A 339 -9.91 11.73 12.77
C ASP A 339 -8.47 11.59 13.29
N ASP A 340 -8.35 11.04 14.50
CA ASP A 340 -7.08 10.77 15.18
C ASP A 340 -6.17 9.83 14.37
N GLU A 341 -6.75 8.85 13.68
CA GLU A 341 -6.05 7.88 12.86
C GLU A 341 -5.38 8.55 11.65
N THR A 342 -6.07 9.47 10.98
CA THR A 342 -5.49 10.25 9.86
C THR A 342 -4.44 11.22 10.32
N LEU A 343 -4.70 11.93 11.41
CA LEU A 343 -3.74 12.84 12.00
C LEU A 343 -2.43 12.12 12.38
N LEU A 344 -2.50 11.02 13.13
CA LEU A 344 -1.33 10.25 13.52
C LEU A 344 -0.57 9.73 12.28
N GLY A 345 -1.29 9.20 11.29
CA GLY A 345 -0.70 8.69 10.06
C GLY A 345 0.07 9.77 9.28
N GLN A 346 -0.47 10.99 9.20
CA GLN A 346 0.17 12.13 8.54
C GLN A 346 1.40 12.62 9.31
N LEU A 347 1.36 12.68 10.65
CA LEU A 347 2.50 13.05 11.49
C LEU A 347 3.66 12.07 11.33
N ASP A 348 3.39 10.76 11.37
CA ASP A 348 4.39 9.72 11.13
C ASP A 348 4.95 9.75 9.70
N GLN A 349 4.08 9.97 8.70
CA GLN A 349 4.52 10.13 7.32
C GLN A 349 5.51 11.30 7.16
N LEU A 350 5.20 12.45 7.75
CA LEU A 350 6.09 13.60 7.77
C LEU A 350 7.42 13.26 8.46
N ALA A 351 7.39 12.63 9.63
CA ALA A 351 8.60 12.22 10.36
C ALA A 351 9.50 11.33 9.48
N GLN A 352 8.93 10.33 8.81
CA GLN A 352 9.69 9.40 7.99
C GLN A 352 10.24 10.03 6.72
N GLN A 353 9.44 10.86 6.03
CA GLN A 353 9.94 11.60 4.87
C GLN A 353 11.10 12.53 5.25
N ARG A 354 11.14 13.05 6.48
CA ARG A 354 12.26 13.87 6.98
C ARG A 354 13.40 13.04 7.58
N GLY A 355 13.28 11.71 7.60
CA GLY A 355 14.30 10.80 8.14
C GLY A 355 14.45 10.88 9.67
N LEU A 356 13.38 11.21 10.38
CA LEU A 356 13.37 11.48 11.83
C LEU A 356 13.04 10.26 12.70
N GLY A 357 12.68 9.14 12.05
CA GLY A 357 12.16 7.94 12.69
C GLY A 357 10.63 7.87 12.66
N GLU A 358 10.08 6.91 13.39
CA GLU A 358 8.63 6.68 13.51
C GLU A 358 8.04 7.58 14.60
N PHE A 359 6.90 8.18 14.31
CA PHE A 359 6.09 8.88 15.29
C PHE A 359 4.85 8.04 15.60
N ASN A 360 4.86 7.36 16.74
CA ASN A 360 3.74 6.55 17.22
C ASN A 360 2.99 7.31 18.32
N THR A 361 1.76 6.87 18.61
CA THR A 361 1.00 7.36 19.77
C THR A 361 1.87 7.23 21.02
N PRO A 362 2.19 8.33 21.71
CA PRO A 362 2.94 8.27 22.96
C PRO A 362 2.20 7.44 24.01
N ASP A 363 2.92 6.64 24.79
CA ASP A 363 2.33 5.84 25.89
C ASP A 363 1.55 6.71 26.88
N SER A 364 1.94 7.99 27.03
CA SER A 364 1.24 8.98 27.85
C SER A 364 -0.19 9.25 27.41
N LEU A 365 -0.56 8.93 26.17
CA LEU A 365 -1.88 9.17 25.60
C LEU A 365 -2.79 7.93 25.61
N ALA A 366 -2.34 6.81 26.20
CA ALA A 366 -3.09 5.55 26.18
C ALA A 366 -4.50 5.63 26.82
N GLU A 367 -4.72 6.56 27.74
CA GLU A 367 -6.00 6.77 28.43
C GLU A 367 -6.86 7.89 27.86
N VAL A 368 -6.37 8.62 26.84
CA VAL A 368 -7.12 9.73 26.23
C VAL A 368 -8.25 9.18 25.36
N SER A 369 -9.44 9.77 25.48
CA SER A 369 -10.58 9.45 24.62
C SER A 369 -10.25 9.74 23.16
N GLY A 370 -10.52 8.78 22.28
CA GLY A 370 -10.38 8.96 20.83
C GLY A 370 -11.25 10.11 20.30
N GLY A 371 -10.95 10.53 19.08
CA GLY A 371 -11.57 11.68 18.45
C GLY A 371 -10.85 12.98 18.77
N PHE A 372 -11.62 14.03 19.08
CA PHE A 372 -11.09 15.40 19.23
C PHE A 372 -9.99 15.51 20.29
N ASP A 373 -10.20 14.95 21.48
CA ASP A 373 -9.27 15.06 22.60
C ASP A 373 -7.93 14.39 22.28
N LEU A 374 -7.97 13.23 21.62
CA LEU A 374 -6.77 12.52 21.18
C LEU A 374 -6.04 13.31 20.08
N CYS A 375 -6.75 13.92 19.15
CA CYS A 375 -6.13 14.78 18.13
C CYS A 375 -5.37 15.96 18.74
N GLU A 376 -6.00 16.68 19.66
CA GLU A 376 -5.38 17.82 20.35
C GLU A 376 -4.14 17.37 21.14
N ALA A 377 -4.25 16.26 21.86
CA ALA A 377 -3.14 15.70 22.64
C ALA A 377 -1.98 15.20 21.75
N LEU A 378 -2.28 14.55 20.62
CA LEU A 378 -1.28 14.10 19.64
C LEU A 378 -0.48 15.28 19.09
N LEU A 379 -1.15 16.37 18.74
CA LEU A 379 -0.52 17.57 18.21
C LEU A 379 0.33 18.29 19.27
N ALA A 380 -0.12 18.30 20.53
CA ALA A 380 0.64 18.85 21.66
C ALA A 380 1.93 18.06 21.95
N GLU A 381 1.92 16.73 21.78
CA GLU A 381 3.10 15.86 21.92
C GLU A 381 3.99 15.86 20.67
N ALA A 382 3.40 16.06 19.49
CA ALA A 382 4.14 16.07 18.23
C ALA A 382 5.14 17.22 18.12
N GLU A 383 4.75 18.45 18.49
CA GLU A 383 5.64 19.62 18.40
C GLU A 383 6.95 19.46 19.21
N PRO A 384 6.95 19.11 20.51
CA PRO A 384 8.19 18.90 21.25
C PRO A 384 9.01 17.72 20.68
N TRP A 385 8.35 16.68 20.17
CA TRP A 385 9.03 15.54 19.54
C TRP A 385 9.78 15.95 18.27
N PHE A 386 9.17 16.78 17.42
CA PHE A 386 9.80 17.31 16.21
C PHE A 386 10.88 18.35 16.54
N LEU A 387 10.64 19.21 17.53
CA LEU A 387 11.58 20.23 17.99
C LEU A 387 12.89 19.60 18.46
N ALA A 388 12.82 18.53 19.25
CA ALA A 388 14.00 17.78 19.69
C ALA A 388 14.84 17.22 18.52
N ARG A 389 14.24 17.10 17.33
CA ARG A 389 14.85 16.60 16.10
C ARG A 389 15.10 17.72 15.07
N GLY A 390 15.14 18.97 15.53
CA GLY A 390 15.48 20.13 14.71
C GLY A 390 14.40 20.57 13.74
N HIS A 391 13.15 20.16 13.92
CA HIS A 391 12.00 20.53 13.08
C HIS A 391 10.93 21.27 13.89
N ARG A 392 10.05 22.01 13.22
CA ARG A 392 8.93 22.74 13.82
C ARG A 392 7.67 22.36 13.08
N LEU A 393 6.65 21.94 13.80
CA LEU A 393 5.29 21.78 13.34
C LEU A 393 4.60 23.13 13.48
N LEU A 394 4.22 23.72 12.35
CA LEU A 394 3.57 25.03 12.30
C LEU A 394 2.13 24.86 11.85
N VAL A 395 1.19 25.36 12.66
CA VAL A 395 -0.24 25.31 12.37
C VAL A 395 -0.55 26.30 11.25
N LEU A 396 -1.35 25.88 10.28
CA LEU A 396 -1.92 26.76 9.28
C LEU A 396 -3.24 27.28 9.83
N GLY A 397 -3.43 28.60 9.88
CA GLY A 397 -4.75 29.15 10.16
C GLY A 397 -5.64 28.95 8.92
N ASN A 398 -6.56 28.01 9.01
CA ASN A 398 -7.66 27.84 8.06
C ASN A 398 -8.96 28.24 8.77
N ASP A 399 -9.91 28.82 8.03
CA ASP A 399 -11.26 29.08 8.54
C ASP A 399 -12.13 27.81 8.43
N ASP A 400 -11.53 26.63 8.63
CA ASP A 400 -12.13 25.32 8.30
C ASP A 400 -12.12 24.36 9.49
N ASP A 401 -13.03 23.38 9.49
CA ASP A 401 -13.22 22.39 10.55
C ASP A 401 -12.21 21.23 10.43
N ALA A 402 -10.92 21.55 10.28
CA ALA A 402 -9.86 20.56 10.11
C ALA A 402 -8.53 21.02 10.70
N TRP A 403 -7.80 20.07 11.29
CA TRP A 403 -6.42 20.25 11.71
C TRP A 403 -5.51 20.42 10.49
N ALA A 404 -4.87 21.58 10.35
CA ALA A 404 -3.92 21.86 9.28
C ALA A 404 -2.54 22.28 9.82
N ALA A 405 -1.48 21.59 9.41
CA ALA A 405 -0.12 21.93 9.84
C ALA A 405 0.94 21.53 8.81
N VAL A 406 2.12 22.15 8.89
CA VAL A 406 3.29 21.81 8.06
C VAL A 406 4.52 21.62 8.92
N LEU A 407 5.40 20.70 8.51
CA LEU A 407 6.65 20.40 9.20
C LEU A 407 7.84 21.02 8.45
N VAL A 408 8.61 21.89 9.11
CA VAL A 408 9.76 22.60 8.52
C VAL A 408 11.00 22.45 9.39
N ARG A 409 12.20 22.47 8.80
CA ARG A 409 13.44 22.57 9.58
C ARG A 409 13.43 23.86 10.41
N SER A 410 13.86 23.76 11.67
CA SER A 410 13.90 24.89 12.60
C SER A 410 14.67 26.09 12.05
N ALA A 411 15.73 25.84 11.27
CA ALA A 411 16.55 26.89 10.64
C ALA A 411 15.78 27.74 9.62
N TYR A 412 14.70 27.22 9.02
CA TYR A 412 13.89 27.90 8.01
C TYR A 412 12.49 28.30 8.50
N ALA A 413 12.17 28.06 9.77
CA ALA A 413 10.83 28.31 10.31
C ALA A 413 10.42 29.80 10.24
N GLU A 414 11.35 30.72 10.53
CA GLU A 414 11.09 32.17 10.42
C GLU A 414 10.93 32.62 8.96
N GLU A 415 11.73 32.05 8.05
CA GLU A 415 11.61 32.33 6.61
C GLU A 415 10.23 31.89 6.09
N LEU A 416 9.81 30.68 6.46
CA LEU A 416 8.51 30.13 6.08
C LEU A 416 7.35 31.01 6.59
N ARG A 417 7.40 31.46 7.86
CA ARG A 417 6.37 32.36 8.42
C ARG A 417 6.33 33.72 7.73
N SER A 418 7.49 34.32 7.43
CA SER A 418 7.57 35.61 6.73
C SER A 418 6.99 35.51 5.30
N LEU A 419 7.31 34.41 4.60
CA LEU A 419 6.72 34.12 3.29
C LEU A 419 5.21 33.89 3.40
N GLY A 420 4.76 33.12 4.40
CA GLY A 420 3.34 32.87 4.67
C GLY A 420 2.54 34.16 4.84
N GLN A 421 3.02 35.09 5.67
CA GLN A 421 2.41 36.42 5.86
C GLN A 421 2.27 37.19 4.54
N THR A 422 3.30 37.18 3.70
CA THR A 422 3.27 37.87 2.40
C THR A 422 2.28 37.23 1.43
N LEU A 423 2.14 35.91 1.52
CA LEU A 423 1.25 35.10 0.68
C LEU A 423 -0.20 35.07 1.19
N GLY A 424 -0.47 35.54 2.41
CA GLY A 424 -1.79 35.42 3.04
C GLY A 424 -2.07 34.04 3.65
N ILE A 425 -1.03 33.30 4.01
CA ILE A 425 -1.11 32.02 4.73
C ILE A 425 -0.79 32.30 6.20
N PRO A 426 -1.79 32.42 7.09
CA PRO A 426 -1.56 32.66 8.51
C PRO A 426 -0.96 31.41 9.15
N MET A 427 0.01 31.61 10.03
CA MET A 427 0.73 30.51 10.69
C MET A 427 1.00 30.84 12.16
N SER A 428 0.80 29.89 13.06
CA SER A 428 1.08 30.04 14.49
C SER A 428 2.07 28.99 15.00
N THR A 429 2.74 29.31 16.11
CA THR A 429 3.56 28.36 16.88
C THR A 429 2.82 27.99 18.15
N GLY A 430 2.27 26.77 18.22
CA GLY A 430 1.72 26.20 19.45
C GLY A 430 0.29 26.62 19.80
N ALA A 431 -0.29 25.77 20.67
CA ALA A 431 -1.70 25.59 20.99
C ALA A 431 -2.57 25.38 19.74
N PHE A 432 -2.73 24.10 19.38
CA PHE A 432 -3.74 23.65 18.44
C PHE A 432 -5.12 23.81 19.09
N THR A 433 -5.61 25.05 19.15
CA THR A 433 -6.98 25.34 19.55
C THR A 433 -7.80 25.46 18.27
N ALA A 434 -8.68 24.49 18.02
CA ALA A 434 -9.69 24.58 16.98
C ALA A 434 -10.66 25.73 17.26
#